data_AF-X1MLZ1-F1
#
_entry.id   AF-X1MLZ1-F1
#
_cell.length_a   1.000
_cell.length_b   1.000
_cell.length_c   1.000
_cell.angle_alpha   90.00
_cell.angle_beta   90.00
_cell.angle_gamma   90.00
#
_symmetry.space_group_name_H-M   'P 1'
#
loop_
_entity.id
_entity.type
_entity.pdbx_description
1 polymer ?
#
loop_
_entity_poly.entity_id
_entity_poly.type
_entity_poly.pdbx_seq_one_letter_code
_entity_poly.pdbx_strand_id
1 'polypeptide(L)'
;MKIKLSLESQQLTKEELRLLIQSIRDCEQKSFPDKEIAIWIEAPELSASECEQILASIKPPYKGGKIAFTFIEKNSGIRWTPRM
;
A
#
# COMPACT_ATOMS: atom_id res chain seq x y z
N MET A 1 -0.82 3.73 20.51
CA MET A 1 0.66 3.77 20.39
C MET A 1 1.02 4.00 18.94
N LYS A 2 1.95 4.90 18.65
CA LYS A 2 2.39 5.17 17.27
C LYS A 2 3.56 4.22 16.95
N ILE A 3 3.38 3.37 15.94
CA ILE A 3 4.39 2.41 15.47
C ILE A 3 4.62 2.70 13.98
N LYS A 4 5.88 2.68 13.54
CA LYS A 4 6.24 2.74 12.11
C LYS A 4 6.95 1.43 11.76
N LEU A 5 6.46 0.72 10.76
CA LEU A 5 7.03 -0.53 10.26
C LEU A 5 7.37 -0.35 8.79
N SER A 6 8.59 -0.70 8.42
CA SER A 6 9.10 -0.61 7.04
C SER A 6 9.49 -2.01 6.58
N LEU A 7 9.00 -2.41 5.41
CA LEU A 7 9.35 -3.66 4.75
C LEU A 7 9.90 -3.32 3.37
N GLU A 8 11.11 -3.80 3.07
CA GLU A 8 11.80 -3.56 1.80
C GLU A 8 12.13 -4.91 1.15
N SER A 9 11.95 -4.99 -0.17
CA SER A 9 12.42 -6.12 -0.97
C SER A 9 12.77 -5.64 -2.38
N GLN A 10 13.88 -6.15 -2.90
CA GLN A 10 14.31 -5.95 -4.29
C GLN A 10 13.94 -7.14 -5.19
N GLN A 11 13.25 -8.14 -4.63
CA GLN A 11 12.99 -9.43 -5.29
C GLN A 11 11.51 -9.68 -5.53
N LEU A 12 10.62 -8.95 -4.84
CA LEU A 12 9.19 -9.14 -5.01
C LEU A 12 8.75 -8.66 -6.39
N THR A 13 8.10 -9.56 -7.11
CA THR A 13 7.35 -9.21 -8.31
C THR A 13 6.07 -8.44 -7.94
N LYS A 14 5.44 -7.84 -8.95
CA LYS A 14 4.15 -7.16 -8.82
C LYS A 14 3.07 -8.03 -8.17
N GLU A 15 3.01 -9.30 -8.55
CA GLU A 15 2.01 -10.26 -8.08
C GLU A 15 2.28 -10.66 -6.62
N GLU A 16 3.54 -10.84 -6.26
CA GLU A 16 3.93 -11.14 -4.88
C GLU A 16 3.73 -9.93 -3.96
N LEU A 17 3.97 -8.71 -4.45
CA LEU A 17 3.61 -7.48 -3.72
C LEU A 17 2.11 -7.44 -3.44
N ARG A 18 1.27 -7.75 -4.43
CA ARG A 18 -0.18 -7.85 -4.24
C ARG A 18 -0.53 -8.90 -3.17
N LEU A 19 0.07 -10.08 -3.23
CA LEU A 19 -0.14 -11.16 -2.25
C LEU A 19 0.29 -10.75 -0.84
N LEU A 20 1.40 -10.04 -0.72
CA LEU A 20 1.88 -9.50 0.55
C LEU A 20 0.88 -8.51 1.15
N ILE A 21 0.40 -7.55 0.36
CA ILE A 21 -0.59 -6.57 0.82
C ILE A 21 -1.89 -7.26 1.24
N GLN A 22 -2.34 -8.24 0.46
CA GLN A 22 -3.51 -9.05 0.79
C GLN A 22 -3.33 -9.80 2.12
N SER A 23 -2.16 -10.40 2.32
CA SER A 23 -1.84 -11.12 3.57
C SER A 23 -1.82 -10.19 4.79
N ILE A 24 -1.31 -8.98 4.64
CA ILE A 24 -1.38 -7.96 5.69
C ILE A 24 -2.83 -7.63 5.98
N ARG A 25 -3.64 -7.39 4.93
CA ARG A 25 -5.07 -7.08 5.09
C ARG A 25 -5.84 -8.19 5.80
N ASP A 26 -5.60 -9.44 5.44
CA ASP A 26 -6.24 -10.59 6.09
C ASP A 26 -5.85 -10.69 7.57
N CYS A 27 -4.57 -10.42 7.88
CA CYS A 27 -4.08 -10.36 9.25
C CYS A 27 -4.74 -9.24 10.06
N GLU A 28 -4.88 -8.04 9.47
CA GLU A 28 -5.58 -6.91 10.08
C GLU A 28 -7.02 -7.27 10.42
N GLN A 29 -7.77 -7.83 9.45
CA GLN A 29 -9.18 -8.18 9.66
C GLN A 29 -9.36 -9.27 10.70
N LYS A 30 -8.45 -10.24 10.75
CA LYS A 30 -8.52 -11.37 11.70
C LYS A 30 -8.12 -10.96 13.11
N SER A 31 -7.02 -10.23 13.25
CA SER A 31 -6.38 -10.01 14.56
C SER A 31 -6.78 -8.67 15.18
N PHE A 32 -7.12 -7.69 14.34
CA PHE A 32 -7.37 -6.31 14.75
C PHE A 32 -8.61 -5.70 14.05
N PRO A 33 -9.78 -6.38 14.07
CA PRO A 33 -10.95 -5.97 13.29
C PRO A 33 -11.43 -4.54 13.61
N ASP A 34 -11.24 -4.09 14.85
CA ASP A 34 -11.67 -2.76 15.32
C ASP A 34 -10.55 -1.71 15.28
N LYS A 35 -9.39 -2.02 14.71
CA LYS A 35 -8.24 -1.11 14.65
C LYS A 35 -8.07 -0.53 13.26
N GLU A 36 -7.70 0.73 13.21
CA GLU A 36 -7.31 1.38 11.97
C GLU A 36 -5.81 1.27 11.78
N ILE A 37 -5.42 0.43 10.83
CA ILE A 37 -4.03 0.26 10.41
C ILE A 37 -3.88 0.92 9.05
N ALA A 38 -2.87 1.76 8.94
CA ALA A 38 -2.49 2.40 7.68
C ALA A 38 -1.19 1.78 7.17
N ILE A 39 -1.12 1.49 5.87
CA ILE A 39 0.08 0.95 5.23
C ILE A 39 0.65 2.00 4.29
N TRP A 40 1.96 2.17 4.36
CA TRP A 40 2.72 2.96 3.42
C TRP A 40 3.56 2.05 2.54
N ILE A 41 3.46 2.19 1.22
CA ILE A 41 4.17 1.34 0.26
C ILE A 41 4.93 2.21 -0.73
N GLU A 42 6.23 1.95 -0.87
CA GLU A 42 7.08 2.61 -1.86
C GLU A 42 7.45 1.58 -2.91
N ALA A 43 6.97 1.80 -4.14
CA ALA A 43 7.22 0.90 -5.28
C ALA A 43 7.66 1.74 -6.49
N PRO A 44 8.92 2.21 -6.52
CA PRO A 44 9.41 3.14 -7.55
C PRO A 44 9.45 2.54 -8.96
N GLU A 45 9.35 1.22 -9.08
CA GLU A 45 9.34 0.51 -10.36
C GLU A 45 7.94 0.32 -10.93
N LEU A 46 6.89 0.58 -10.14
CA LEU A 46 5.50 0.46 -10.60
C LEU A 46 4.96 1.83 -11.01
N SER A 47 4.23 1.85 -12.12
CA SER A 47 3.48 3.04 -12.51
C SER A 47 2.25 3.25 -11.60
N ALA A 48 1.70 4.47 -11.60
CA ALA A 48 0.52 4.80 -10.80
C ALA A 48 -0.68 3.87 -11.10
N SER A 49 -0.94 3.59 -12.38
CA SER A 49 -2.04 2.72 -12.81
C SER A 49 -1.87 1.28 -12.32
N GLU A 50 -0.64 0.77 -12.26
CA GLU A 50 -0.36 -0.58 -11.77
C GLU A 50 -0.59 -0.71 -10.28
N CYS A 51 -0.22 0.31 -9.50
CA CYS A 51 -0.54 0.32 -8.08
C CYS A 51 -2.04 0.51 -7.81
N GLU A 52 -2.75 1.31 -8.61
CA GLU A 52 -4.21 1.39 -8.56
C GLU A 52 -4.86 0.02 -8.82
N GLN A 53 -4.35 -0.74 -9.80
CA GLN A 53 -4.80 -2.11 -10.08
C GLN A 53 -4.54 -3.04 -8.89
N ILE A 54 -3.35 -2.99 -8.29
CA ILE A 54 -3.04 -3.77 -7.08
C ILE A 54 -4.02 -3.43 -5.97
N LEU A 55 -4.19 -2.14 -5.66
CA LEU A 55 -5.10 -1.66 -4.63
C LEU A 55 -6.55 -2.10 -4.85
N ALA A 56 -7.06 -1.95 -6.07
CA ALA A 56 -8.41 -2.34 -6.43
C ALA A 56 -8.65 -3.86 -6.26
N SER A 57 -7.58 -4.65 -6.37
CA SER A 57 -7.62 -6.10 -6.22
C SER A 57 -7.64 -6.59 -4.76
N ILE A 58 -7.22 -5.78 -3.79
CA ILE A 58 -7.16 -6.17 -2.38
C ILE A 58 -8.57 -6.23 -1.76
N LYS A 59 -8.86 -7.28 -0.98
CA LYS A 59 -10.16 -7.51 -0.32
C LYS A 59 -9.99 -7.78 1.19
N PRO A 60 -10.87 -7.24 2.06
CA PRO A 60 -11.78 -6.14 1.78
C PRO A 60 -10.97 -4.86 1.46
N PRO A 61 -11.49 -3.99 0.58
CA PRO A 61 -10.77 -2.78 0.16
C PRO A 61 -10.44 -1.91 1.37
N TYR A 62 -9.32 -1.22 1.29
CA TYR A 62 -8.98 -0.20 2.28
C TYR A 62 -9.95 0.98 2.14
N LYS A 63 -10.51 1.44 3.27
CA LYS A 63 -11.34 2.65 3.29
C LYS A 63 -10.43 3.88 3.14
N GLY A 64 -10.93 4.91 2.44
CA GLY A 64 -10.16 6.06 1.94
C GLY A 64 -9.06 6.58 2.88
N GLY A 65 -7.85 6.73 2.33
CA GLY A 65 -6.68 7.31 3.02
C GLY A 65 -5.82 6.35 3.83
N LYS A 66 -6.20 5.07 3.98
CA LYS A 66 -5.46 4.10 4.83
C LYS A 66 -4.32 3.38 4.12
N ILE A 67 -4.25 3.43 2.80
CA ILE A 67 -3.02 3.11 2.09
C ILE A 67 -2.54 4.35 1.37
N ALA A 68 -1.28 4.67 1.58
CA ALA A 68 -0.58 5.64 0.76
C ALA A 68 0.54 4.91 0.02
N PHE A 69 0.45 4.94 -1.31
CA PHE A 69 1.57 4.61 -2.16
C PHE A 69 2.38 5.88 -2.40
N THR A 70 3.69 5.79 -2.25
CA THR A 70 4.59 6.81 -2.76
C THR A 70 5.36 6.27 -3.93
N PHE A 71 5.29 7.03 -5.00
CA PHE A 71 5.96 6.77 -6.26
C PHE A 71 7.06 7.79 -6.41
N ILE A 72 8.22 7.34 -6.85
CA ILE A 72 9.19 8.23 -7.46
C ILE A 72 8.92 8.11 -8.96
N GLU A 73 8.10 9.01 -9.51
CA GLU A 73 8.14 9.23 -10.95
C GLU A 73 9.57 9.59 -11.29
N LYS A 74 10.27 8.70 -12.00
CA LYS A 74 11.51 9.07 -12.70
C LYS A 74 11.11 10.10 -13.77
N ASN A 75 11.10 11.39 -13.38
CA ASN A 75 10.81 12.61 -14.15
C ASN A 75 9.43 13.29 -14.09
N SER A 76 8.83 13.46 -12.90
CA SER A 76 8.11 14.71 -12.64
C SER A 76 7.83 14.94 -11.17
N GLY A 77 8.17 16.13 -10.66
CA GLY A 77 7.95 16.55 -9.29
C GLY A 77 6.47 16.79 -8.97
N ILE A 78 5.67 15.73 -8.90
CA ILE A 78 4.27 15.82 -8.46
C ILE A 78 4.12 15.12 -7.12
N ARG A 79 4.09 15.94 -6.06
CA ARG A 79 3.83 15.54 -4.68
C ARG A 79 2.31 15.57 -4.48
N TRP A 80 1.66 14.41 -4.48
CA TRP A 80 0.24 14.35 -4.14
C TRP A 80 0.04 14.44 -2.63
N THR A 81 -0.73 15.45 -2.19
CA THR A 81 -1.24 15.56 -0.82
C THR A 81 -2.61 14.90 -0.75
N PRO A 82 -2.88 14.06 0.27
CA PRO A 82 -4.24 13.57 0.51
C PRO A 82 -5.11 14.75 0.95
N ARG A 83 -6.25 14.98 0.27
CA ARG A 83 -7.26 15.93 0.74
C ARG A 83 -7.95 15.34 1.98
N MET A 84 -7.97 16.14 3.05
CA MET A 84 -8.73 15.92 4.29
C MET A 84 -10.22 15.83 4.02
#